data_AF-A0A812RB99-F1
#
_entry.id   AF-A0A812RB99-F1
#
_cell.length_a   1.000
_cell.length_b   1.000
_cell.length_c   1.000
_cell.angle_alpha   90.00
_cell.angle_beta   90.00
_cell.angle_gamma   90.00
#
_symmetry.space_group_name_H-M   'P 1'
#
loop_
_entity.id
_entity.type
_entity.pdbx_description
1 polymer ?
#
loop_
_entity_poly.entity_id
_entity_poly.type
_entity_poly.pdbx_seq_one_letter_code
_entity_poly.pdbx_strand_id
1 'polypeptide(L)'
;MPRQAIPDGKDSRPGLFSARFDGSDVEKKFREVYRILKEHGYPVLMVNARAGADFGDDTMAFLGQLKKKKGVLLSVCTWHYAEVTGSKYSSFEELKFAHGNDLDILPLRVCEDPWPPEPPNDEDGKAAGLLAMAIPRSRVFVDCRKLSEQEIAFRIAEELRQGAIPIGHGKKDGAATFAPEPRTSKDAGKPTSPTAAAGREDAKAWFSLAQKGGGEREGRSYTAKECFVKSLEIDSTNAHAWYDLGKDHGGASIKGATYSKAECYAKSLEYADTKHAWRNLGVHGGGTVKGRQYSQKECFVKALGCSSTFADAWHNLGQLDGGNVQGKEYSKQDCYIKALECDDTLKCAWRSLAKQGGGIVGGRSYSAADCEEKGKESADTAPAVAGNVDLDTRRNPYSGYADNVKRLHAKAWFSLAQKGGGEREGRSYTAKECFVKSLEIDGTNAQAWFALGKDHGGASIKGATYSKSDCYAKSLEYDDTGMHVWRNLGLHGGGTVKSRQYSQKECFQKALGCNITFAEGWNSLGYVGGGNVHGKDYSRTECYVKALESDSSLKLAWHNLAKQGGGVVRGRSYSAAECEEKSKE
;
A
#
# COMPACT_ATOMS: atom_id res chain seq x y z
N MET A 1 -16.80 34.33 -22.30
CA MET A 1 -18.14 34.01 -22.83
C MET A 1 -19.18 34.70 -21.94
N PRO A 2 -20.32 35.18 -22.45
CA PRO A 2 -21.37 35.75 -21.60
C PRO A 2 -21.81 34.70 -20.56
N ARG A 3 -22.01 35.11 -19.30
CA ARG A 3 -22.49 34.25 -18.21
C ARG A 3 -23.84 33.64 -18.62
N GLN A 4 -23.84 32.37 -19.00
CA GLN A 4 -25.07 31.65 -19.32
C GLN A 4 -25.89 31.52 -18.04
N ALA A 5 -27.13 32.03 -18.06
CA ALA A 5 -28.03 31.99 -16.92
C ALA A 5 -28.44 30.54 -16.62
N ILE A 6 -28.42 30.15 -15.34
CA ILE A 6 -28.89 28.84 -14.91
C ILE A 6 -30.42 28.85 -14.99
N PRO A 7 -31.02 27.94 -15.78
CA PRO A 7 -32.46 27.88 -15.95
C PRO A 7 -33.17 27.35 -14.70
N ASP A 8 -34.50 27.54 -14.65
CA ASP A 8 -35.33 27.09 -13.53
C ASP A 8 -35.40 25.55 -13.46
N GLY A 9 -35.32 25.03 -12.23
CA GLY A 9 -35.26 23.60 -11.93
C GLY A 9 -36.62 22.91 -11.74
N LYS A 10 -37.74 23.61 -11.98
CA LYS A 10 -39.08 23.01 -11.88
C LYS A 10 -39.20 21.81 -12.82
N ASP A 11 -39.80 20.73 -12.30
CA ASP A 11 -40.00 19.45 -12.99
C ASP A 11 -38.72 18.68 -13.38
N SER A 12 -37.54 19.09 -12.87
CA SER A 12 -36.29 18.35 -13.09
C SER A 12 -36.18 17.09 -12.24
N ARG A 13 -35.38 16.13 -12.71
CA ARG A 13 -35.10 14.87 -12.01
C ARG A 13 -34.23 15.13 -10.78
N PRO A 14 -34.37 14.33 -9.70
CA PRO A 14 -33.51 14.49 -8.53
C PRO A 14 -32.08 14.07 -8.86
N GLY A 15 -31.11 14.84 -8.38
CA GLY A 15 -29.68 14.55 -8.49
C GLY A 15 -29.06 14.30 -7.12
N LEU A 16 -28.32 13.21 -6.91
CA LEU A 16 -27.57 12.98 -5.68
C LEU A 16 -26.08 13.22 -5.92
N PHE A 17 -25.49 14.17 -5.19
CA PHE A 17 -24.04 14.35 -5.17
C PHE A 17 -23.39 13.20 -4.41
N SER A 18 -22.70 12.33 -5.16
CA SER A 18 -21.80 11.31 -4.64
C SER A 18 -20.39 11.91 -4.65
N ALA A 19 -19.90 12.30 -3.48
CA ALA A 19 -18.60 12.94 -3.30
C ALA A 19 -17.94 12.44 -2.00
N ARG A 20 -16.62 12.57 -1.92
CA ARG A 20 -15.95 12.50 -0.62
C ARG A 20 -16.09 13.84 0.10
N PHE A 21 -16.63 13.79 1.31
CA PHE A 21 -16.74 14.95 2.20
C PHE A 21 -15.56 14.95 3.18
N ASP A 22 -14.40 15.42 2.71
CA ASP A 22 -13.09 15.42 3.38
C ASP A 22 -12.57 16.83 3.75
N GLY A 23 -13.40 17.86 3.60
CA GLY A 23 -13.08 19.27 3.82
C GLY A 23 -12.24 19.91 2.71
N SER A 24 -11.96 19.19 1.62
CA SER A 24 -11.13 19.67 0.50
C SER A 24 -11.77 20.85 -0.26
N ASP A 25 -10.96 21.52 -1.08
CA ASP A 25 -11.47 22.58 -1.96
C ASP A 25 -12.45 22.03 -3.01
N VAL A 26 -12.33 20.74 -3.37
CA VAL A 26 -13.33 20.05 -4.20
C VAL A 26 -14.66 19.98 -3.44
N GLU A 27 -14.66 19.58 -2.18
CA GLU A 27 -15.90 19.57 -1.40
C GLU A 27 -16.53 20.97 -1.33
N LYS A 28 -15.75 22.01 -0.97
CA LYS A 28 -16.25 23.39 -0.89
C LYS A 28 -16.86 23.84 -2.21
N LYS A 29 -16.17 23.54 -3.32
CA LYS A 29 -16.63 23.83 -4.69
C LYS A 29 -17.97 23.16 -4.97
N PHE A 30 -18.13 21.88 -4.65
CA PHE A 30 -19.38 21.16 -4.92
C PHE A 30 -20.51 21.48 -3.94
N ARG A 31 -20.21 21.89 -2.69
CA ARG A 31 -21.20 22.48 -1.78
C ARG A 31 -21.75 23.79 -2.33
N GLU A 32 -20.90 24.61 -2.93
CA GLU A 32 -21.32 25.84 -3.59
C GLU A 32 -22.15 25.56 -4.86
N VAL A 33 -21.74 24.60 -5.70
CA VAL A 33 -22.56 24.13 -6.83
C VAL A 33 -23.94 23.63 -6.36
N TYR A 34 -23.97 22.86 -5.27
CA TYR A 34 -25.21 22.38 -4.66
C TYR A 34 -26.10 23.55 -4.19
N ARG A 35 -25.52 24.57 -3.53
CA ARG A 35 -26.24 25.78 -3.10
C ARG A 35 -26.84 26.51 -4.30
N ILE A 36 -26.06 26.74 -5.35
CA ILE A 36 -26.51 27.39 -6.58
C ILE A 36 -27.69 26.63 -7.20
N LEU A 37 -27.60 25.30 -7.34
CA LEU A 37 -28.68 24.48 -7.89
C LEU A 37 -29.95 24.53 -7.03
N LYS A 38 -29.82 24.50 -5.69
CA LYS A 38 -30.95 24.66 -4.77
C LYS A 38 -31.65 26.00 -4.91
N GLU A 39 -30.89 27.09 -5.05
CA GLU A 39 -31.43 28.44 -5.25
C GLU A 39 -32.21 28.59 -6.56
N HIS A 40 -31.88 27.79 -7.57
CA HIS A 40 -32.59 27.72 -8.86
C HIS A 40 -33.67 26.63 -8.89
N GLY A 41 -34.07 26.07 -7.73
CA GLY A 41 -35.21 25.16 -7.61
C GLY A 41 -34.96 23.71 -8.01
N TYR A 42 -33.71 23.27 -8.18
CA TYR A 42 -33.42 21.88 -8.52
C TYR A 42 -33.55 20.94 -7.30
N PRO A 43 -34.15 19.74 -7.45
CA PRO A 43 -34.28 18.73 -6.40
C PRO A 43 -32.98 17.94 -6.19
N VAL A 44 -31.88 18.65 -5.91
CA VAL A 44 -30.59 18.02 -5.60
C VAL A 44 -30.49 17.58 -4.14
N LEU A 45 -29.78 16.48 -3.91
CA LEU A 45 -29.54 15.85 -2.61
C LEU A 45 -28.02 15.80 -2.37
N MET A 46 -27.60 16.08 -1.15
CA MET A 46 -26.21 16.01 -0.71
C MET A 46 -26.20 15.74 0.79
N VAL A 47 -25.42 14.78 1.25
CA VAL A 47 -25.28 14.49 2.67
C VAL A 47 -24.57 15.67 3.36
N ASN A 48 -25.17 16.20 4.42
CA ASN A 48 -24.59 17.31 5.16
C ASN A 48 -23.70 16.77 6.29
N ALA A 49 -22.41 16.69 6.05
CA ALA A 49 -21.46 16.17 7.04
C ALA A 49 -21.28 17.17 8.19
N ARG A 50 -21.84 16.86 9.36
CA ARG A 50 -21.28 17.28 10.66
C ARG A 50 -20.56 16.09 11.26
N ALA A 51 -19.42 16.34 11.91
CA ALA A 51 -18.62 15.30 12.55
C ALA A 51 -19.46 14.52 13.58
N GLY A 52 -19.52 13.19 13.44
CA GLY A 52 -20.07 12.28 14.45
C GLY A 52 -21.50 11.76 14.24
N ALA A 53 -22.16 11.99 13.10
CA ALA A 53 -23.45 11.37 12.79
C ALA A 53 -23.28 10.07 11.99
N ASP A 54 -24.13 9.07 12.24
CA ASP A 54 -24.23 7.86 11.42
C ASP A 54 -24.84 8.23 10.05
N PHE A 55 -24.04 8.14 8.99
CA PHE A 55 -24.37 8.62 7.64
C PHE A 55 -25.28 7.66 6.85
N GLY A 56 -25.57 6.47 7.40
CA GLY A 56 -26.24 5.41 6.68
C GLY A 56 -27.67 5.72 6.28
N ASP A 57 -28.45 6.29 7.20
CA ASP A 57 -29.90 6.46 7.00
C ASP A 57 -30.22 7.51 5.92
N ASP A 58 -29.49 8.62 5.89
CA ASP A 58 -29.65 9.67 4.87
C ASP A 58 -29.25 9.16 3.48
N THR A 59 -28.11 8.47 3.37
CA THR A 59 -27.66 7.88 2.10
C THR A 59 -28.66 6.84 1.60
N MET A 60 -29.19 5.98 2.48
CA MET A 60 -30.24 5.01 2.10
C MET A 60 -31.52 5.71 1.63
N ALA A 61 -31.96 6.76 2.34
CA ALA A 61 -33.14 7.53 1.97
C ALA A 61 -32.95 8.22 0.60
N PHE A 62 -31.78 8.81 0.35
CA PHE A 62 -31.49 9.50 -0.91
C PHE A 62 -31.38 8.53 -2.09
N LEU A 63 -30.71 7.39 -1.93
CA LEU A 63 -30.66 6.35 -2.95
C LEU A 63 -32.04 5.77 -3.26
N GLY A 64 -32.89 5.60 -2.23
CA GLY A 64 -34.29 5.20 -2.39
C GLY A 64 -35.11 6.23 -3.17
N GLN A 65 -34.91 7.53 -2.91
CA GLN A 65 -35.55 8.62 -3.66
C GLN A 65 -35.10 8.65 -5.12
N LEU A 66 -33.79 8.49 -5.37
CA LEU A 66 -33.23 8.40 -6.72
C LEU A 66 -33.85 7.24 -7.49
N LYS A 67 -33.91 6.05 -6.89
CA LYS A 67 -34.53 4.88 -7.52
C LYS A 67 -36.01 5.11 -7.85
N LYS A 68 -36.79 5.63 -6.90
CA LYS A 68 -38.24 5.86 -7.08
C LYS A 68 -38.54 6.90 -8.17
N LYS A 69 -37.73 7.94 -8.26
CA LYS A 69 -37.95 9.08 -9.18
C LYS A 69 -37.09 9.02 -10.45
N LYS A 70 -36.41 7.89 -10.70
CA LYS A 70 -35.40 7.76 -11.77
C LYS A 70 -34.44 8.95 -11.79
N GLY A 71 -33.81 9.24 -10.66
CA GLY A 71 -32.87 10.35 -10.52
C GLY A 71 -31.52 10.08 -11.19
N VAL A 72 -30.59 11.00 -10.98
CA VAL A 72 -29.22 10.95 -11.52
C VAL A 72 -28.21 10.93 -10.37
N LEU A 73 -27.28 9.98 -10.39
CA LEU A 73 -26.12 10.01 -9.51
C LEU A 73 -25.09 10.98 -10.10
N LEU A 74 -24.82 12.07 -9.38
CA LEU A 74 -23.84 13.09 -9.73
C LEU A 74 -22.49 12.69 -9.11
N SER A 75 -21.71 11.92 -9.86
CA SER A 75 -20.45 11.31 -9.41
C SER A 75 -19.29 12.30 -9.45
N VAL A 76 -18.90 12.87 -8.31
CA VAL A 76 -17.76 13.80 -8.21
C VAL A 76 -16.45 13.02 -8.24
N CYS A 77 -15.94 12.81 -9.44
CA CYS A 77 -14.81 11.93 -9.73
C CYS A 77 -13.45 12.57 -9.37
N THR A 78 -13.13 12.53 -8.07
CA THR A 78 -11.77 12.70 -7.52
C THR A 78 -10.89 11.50 -7.82
N TRP A 79 -9.57 11.62 -7.61
CA TRP A 79 -8.62 10.54 -7.90
C TRP A 79 -8.89 9.26 -7.09
N HIS A 80 -9.49 9.37 -5.89
CA HIS A 80 -9.92 8.25 -5.05
C HIS A 80 -11.44 7.99 -5.12
N TYR A 81 -12.14 8.45 -6.17
CA TYR A 81 -13.58 8.21 -6.30
C TYR A 81 -13.86 6.71 -6.48
N ALA A 82 -14.88 6.19 -5.80
CA ALA A 82 -15.18 4.76 -5.72
C ALA A 82 -14.07 3.89 -5.10
N GLU A 83 -13.17 4.46 -4.28
CA GLU A 83 -12.27 3.67 -3.43
C GLU A 83 -13.08 2.74 -2.50
N VAL A 84 -12.69 1.47 -2.45
CA VAL A 84 -13.27 0.49 -1.54
C VAL A 84 -12.86 0.86 -0.12
N THR A 85 -13.84 1.15 0.73
CA THR A 85 -13.63 1.45 2.15
C THR A 85 -14.42 0.46 3.00
N GLY A 86 -14.16 0.41 4.31
CA GLY A 86 -14.98 -0.37 5.24
C GLY A 86 -16.40 0.18 5.44
N SER A 87 -16.73 1.34 4.89
CA SER A 87 -18.05 1.97 5.01
C SER A 87 -19.04 1.42 3.97
N LYS A 88 -20.21 0.96 4.47
CA LYS A 88 -21.36 0.52 3.65
C LYS A 88 -22.05 1.66 2.89
N TYR A 89 -21.67 2.90 3.16
CA TYR A 89 -22.29 4.12 2.62
C TYR A 89 -21.23 5.03 2.00
N SER A 90 -20.28 4.42 1.27
CA SER A 90 -19.20 5.11 0.58
C SER A 90 -19.54 5.37 -0.89
N SER A 91 -18.79 6.25 -1.56
CA SER A 91 -18.95 6.51 -3.01
C SER A 91 -18.85 5.25 -3.88
N PHE A 92 -18.13 4.21 -3.42
CA PHE A 92 -18.10 2.90 -4.08
C PHE A 92 -19.46 2.20 -4.01
N GLU A 93 -20.07 2.13 -2.83
CA GLU A 93 -21.38 1.49 -2.64
C GLU A 93 -22.51 2.31 -3.30
N GLU A 94 -22.42 3.64 -3.32
CA GLU A 94 -23.34 4.52 -4.04
C GLU A 94 -23.28 4.28 -5.56
N LEU A 95 -22.07 4.23 -6.14
CA LEU A 95 -21.89 3.96 -7.56
C LEU A 95 -22.36 2.54 -7.93
N LYS A 96 -22.07 1.56 -7.07
CA LYS A 96 -22.52 0.17 -7.23
C LYS A 96 -24.04 0.06 -7.17
N PHE A 97 -24.67 0.77 -6.25
CA PHE A 97 -26.13 0.84 -6.15
C PHE A 97 -26.72 1.46 -7.42
N ALA A 98 -26.19 2.60 -7.87
CA ALA A 98 -26.69 3.28 -9.06
C ALA A 98 -26.56 2.42 -10.32
N HIS A 99 -25.39 1.80 -10.52
CA HIS A 99 -25.17 0.89 -11.64
C HIS A 99 -26.08 -0.35 -11.57
N GLY A 100 -26.18 -1.00 -10.42
CA GLY A 100 -27.00 -2.21 -10.24
C GLY A 100 -28.52 -1.97 -10.27
N ASN A 101 -28.97 -0.71 -10.24
CA ASN A 101 -30.39 -0.33 -10.36
C ASN A 101 -30.68 0.48 -11.63
N ASP A 102 -29.77 0.48 -12.61
CA ASP A 102 -29.90 1.18 -13.88
C ASP A 102 -30.24 2.68 -13.73
N LEU A 103 -29.65 3.34 -12.72
CA LEU A 103 -29.78 4.78 -12.55
C LEU A 103 -28.84 5.52 -13.52
N ASP A 104 -29.24 6.72 -13.94
CA ASP A 104 -28.35 7.56 -14.73
C ASP A 104 -27.20 8.05 -13.85
N ILE A 105 -25.98 7.93 -14.39
CA ILE A 105 -24.75 8.38 -13.74
C ILE A 105 -24.17 9.50 -14.59
N LEU A 106 -24.01 10.69 -14.00
CA LEU A 106 -23.30 11.83 -14.59
C LEU A 106 -21.94 11.97 -13.89
N PRO A 107 -20.84 11.57 -14.54
CA PRO A 107 -19.50 11.79 -14.01
C PRO A 107 -19.12 13.27 -14.10
N LEU A 108 -18.65 13.80 -12.98
CA LEU A 108 -18.16 15.16 -12.82
C LEU A 108 -16.66 15.07 -12.55
N ARG A 109 -15.86 15.18 -13.62
CA ARG A 109 -14.41 14.98 -13.57
C ARG A 109 -13.75 16.15 -12.87
N VAL A 110 -13.11 15.87 -11.74
CA VAL A 110 -12.26 16.81 -11.01
C VAL A 110 -10.83 16.32 -10.87
N CYS A 111 -10.59 15.03 -11.09
CA CYS A 111 -9.25 14.46 -11.09
C CYS A 111 -8.50 14.71 -12.41
N GLU A 112 -7.18 14.74 -12.29
CA GLU A 112 -6.28 14.60 -13.43
C GLU A 112 -6.25 13.15 -13.94
N ASP A 113 -5.51 12.89 -15.02
CA ASP A 113 -5.36 11.52 -15.51
C ASP A 113 -4.73 10.61 -14.44
N PRO A 114 -5.16 9.34 -14.33
CA PRO A 114 -5.97 8.57 -15.29
C PRO A 114 -7.49 8.88 -15.28
N TRP A 115 -8.15 8.66 -16.43
CA TRP A 115 -9.61 8.75 -16.61
C TRP A 115 -10.19 7.45 -17.21
N PRO A 116 -11.23 6.85 -16.61
CA PRO A 116 -11.86 7.17 -15.30
C PRO A 116 -10.86 7.12 -14.13
N PRO A 117 -11.22 7.64 -12.94
CA PRO A 117 -10.32 7.60 -11.78
C PRO A 117 -9.82 6.19 -11.49
N GLU A 118 -8.60 6.07 -10.97
CA GLU A 118 -8.04 4.81 -10.48
C GLU A 118 -7.86 4.94 -8.96
N PRO A 119 -8.90 4.64 -8.16
CA PRO A 119 -8.83 4.83 -6.73
C PRO A 119 -7.78 3.91 -6.08
N PRO A 120 -7.11 4.37 -5.01
CA PRO A 120 -6.12 3.57 -4.30
C PRO A 120 -6.76 2.38 -3.58
N ASN A 121 -5.93 1.44 -3.10
CA ASN A 121 -6.37 0.30 -2.29
C ASN A 121 -7.34 -0.67 -2.98
N ASP A 122 -7.28 -0.79 -4.30
CA ASP A 122 -8.09 -1.72 -5.10
C ASP A 122 -7.35 -3.04 -5.41
N GLU A 123 -6.83 -3.72 -4.38
CA GLU A 123 -6.04 -4.95 -4.54
C GLU A 123 -6.79 -6.07 -5.30
N ASP A 124 -8.12 -6.09 -5.20
CA ASP A 124 -9.00 -7.06 -5.86
C ASP A 124 -9.54 -6.57 -7.23
N GLY A 125 -9.25 -5.33 -7.65
CA GLY A 125 -9.77 -4.75 -8.90
C GLY A 125 -11.28 -4.43 -8.89
N LYS A 126 -11.91 -4.40 -7.71
CA LYS A 126 -13.36 -4.17 -7.53
C LYS A 126 -13.76 -2.75 -7.92
N ALA A 127 -13.00 -1.76 -7.46
CA ALA A 127 -13.25 -0.36 -7.78
C ALA A 127 -13.01 -0.08 -9.26
N ALA A 128 -11.87 -0.54 -9.79
CA ALA A 128 -11.53 -0.43 -11.20
C ALA A 128 -12.57 -1.13 -12.09
N GLY A 129 -13.02 -2.32 -11.70
CA GLY A 129 -14.07 -3.06 -12.41
C GLY A 129 -15.41 -2.32 -12.39
N LEU A 130 -15.85 -1.84 -11.24
CA LEU A 130 -17.08 -1.06 -11.12
C LEU A 130 -17.01 0.23 -11.95
N LEU A 131 -15.90 0.97 -11.88
CA LEU A 131 -15.70 2.18 -12.67
C LEU A 131 -15.67 1.89 -14.17
N ALA A 132 -15.04 0.81 -14.61
CA ALA A 132 -15.05 0.39 -16.00
C ALA A 132 -16.47 0.08 -16.53
N MET A 133 -17.35 -0.46 -15.67
CA MET A 133 -18.74 -0.77 -16.02
C MET A 133 -19.66 0.46 -15.94
N ALA A 134 -19.55 1.23 -14.86
CA ALA A 134 -20.47 2.33 -14.55
C ALA A 134 -20.07 3.65 -15.21
N ILE A 135 -18.77 3.88 -15.39
CA ILE A 135 -18.18 5.09 -15.97
C ILE A 135 -17.09 4.66 -16.98
N PRO A 136 -17.41 3.94 -18.07
CA PRO A 136 -16.40 3.59 -19.08
C PRO A 136 -15.77 4.83 -19.73
N ARG A 137 -14.61 4.70 -20.38
CA ARG A 137 -13.96 5.81 -21.13
C ARG A 137 -14.86 6.47 -22.18
N SER A 138 -15.85 5.74 -22.69
CA SER A 138 -16.85 6.22 -23.64
C SER A 138 -18.00 6.99 -23.01
N ARG A 139 -18.16 6.95 -21.67
CA ARG A 139 -19.21 7.66 -20.94
C ARG A 139 -18.99 9.17 -21.06
N VAL A 140 -20.04 9.90 -21.40
CA VAL A 140 -20.04 11.36 -21.38
C VAL A 140 -19.86 11.85 -19.94
N PHE A 141 -19.05 12.88 -19.75
CA PHE A 141 -18.78 13.48 -18.45
C PHE A 141 -18.65 15.00 -18.56
N VAL A 142 -18.78 15.69 -17.43
CA VAL A 142 -18.49 17.13 -17.34
C VAL A 142 -17.07 17.30 -16.82
N ASP A 143 -16.19 17.94 -17.60
CA ASP A 143 -14.85 18.29 -17.14
C ASP A 143 -14.89 19.54 -16.26
N CYS A 144 -14.87 19.36 -14.94
CA CYS A 144 -15.04 20.43 -13.96
C CYS A 144 -13.73 21.14 -13.60
N ARG A 145 -12.58 20.69 -14.11
CA ARG A 145 -11.24 21.19 -13.70
C ARG A 145 -11.04 22.67 -13.99
N LYS A 146 -11.57 23.15 -15.12
CA LYS A 146 -11.43 24.55 -15.57
C LYS A 146 -12.72 25.35 -15.49
N LEU A 147 -13.79 24.76 -14.97
CA LEU A 147 -15.10 25.41 -14.88
C LEU A 147 -15.29 26.05 -13.51
N SER A 148 -15.94 27.21 -13.50
CA SER A 148 -16.47 27.84 -12.28
C SER A 148 -17.65 27.04 -11.72
N GLU A 149 -18.02 27.31 -10.46
CA GLU A 149 -19.17 26.71 -9.78
C GLU A 149 -20.47 26.98 -10.55
N GLN A 150 -20.61 28.18 -11.12
CA GLN A 150 -21.76 28.58 -11.93
C GLN A 150 -21.84 27.78 -13.24
N GLU A 151 -20.71 27.57 -13.93
CA GLU A 151 -20.67 26.78 -15.15
C GLU A 151 -20.94 25.29 -14.86
N ILE A 152 -20.42 24.74 -13.77
CA ILE A 152 -20.71 23.36 -13.36
C ILE A 152 -22.19 23.19 -13.03
N ALA A 153 -22.77 24.12 -12.26
CA ALA A 153 -24.19 24.11 -11.95
C ALA A 153 -25.04 24.19 -13.23
N PHE A 154 -24.68 25.03 -14.19
CA PHE A 154 -25.35 25.07 -15.50
C PHE A 154 -25.32 23.72 -16.22
N ARG A 155 -24.16 23.04 -16.28
CA ARG A 155 -24.05 21.72 -16.92
C ARG A 155 -24.88 20.64 -16.24
N ILE A 156 -24.90 20.63 -14.90
CA ILE A 156 -25.74 19.70 -14.14
C ILE A 156 -27.23 20.01 -14.39
N ALA A 157 -27.60 21.29 -14.43
CA ALA A 157 -28.95 21.75 -14.73
C ALA A 157 -29.44 21.35 -16.14
N GLU A 158 -28.55 21.27 -17.13
CA GLU A 158 -28.85 20.70 -18.45
C GLU A 158 -29.21 19.22 -18.34
N GLU A 159 -28.41 18.43 -17.62
CA GLU A 159 -28.62 16.99 -17.46
C GLU A 159 -29.91 16.66 -16.71
N LEU A 160 -30.15 17.33 -15.57
CA LEU A 160 -31.31 17.02 -14.71
C LEU A 160 -32.66 17.36 -15.38
N ARG A 161 -32.67 18.23 -16.41
CA ARG A 161 -33.87 18.55 -17.20
C ARG A 161 -34.07 17.64 -18.41
N GLN A 162 -33.02 17.03 -18.93
CA GLN A 162 -33.11 16.16 -20.11
C GLN A 162 -33.49 14.73 -19.68
N GLY A 163 -34.79 14.45 -19.60
CA GLY A 163 -35.28 13.08 -19.38
C GLY A 163 -34.98 12.18 -20.59
N ALA A 164 -34.14 11.15 -20.40
CA ALA A 164 -33.95 9.96 -21.24
C ALA A 164 -33.86 10.17 -22.77
N ILE A 165 -32.65 10.33 -23.31
CA ILE A 165 -32.35 9.99 -24.72
C ILE A 165 -31.08 9.11 -24.75
N PRO A 166 -31.09 7.94 -25.43
CA PRO A 166 -29.89 7.14 -25.65
C PRO A 166 -29.03 7.80 -26.73
N ILE A 167 -27.81 8.24 -26.41
CA ILE A 167 -26.96 8.92 -27.38
C ILE A 167 -25.59 8.27 -27.45
N GLY A 168 -25.23 7.91 -28.70
CA GLY A 168 -24.02 7.23 -29.07
C GLY A 168 -22.77 8.12 -29.07
N HIS A 169 -21.67 7.50 -29.50
CA HIS A 169 -20.32 8.03 -29.52
C HIS A 169 -20.20 9.45 -30.10
N GLY A 170 -19.64 10.37 -29.33
CA GLY A 170 -19.15 11.65 -29.86
C GLY A 170 -18.81 12.69 -28.80
N LYS A 171 -17.56 13.17 -28.83
CA LYS A 171 -17.15 14.46 -28.25
C LYS A 171 -18.10 15.56 -28.74
N LYS A 172 -18.68 16.35 -27.83
CA LYS A 172 -19.16 17.71 -28.15
C LYS A 172 -18.07 18.71 -27.78
N ASP A 173 -17.22 19.03 -28.76
CA ASP A 173 -16.34 20.20 -28.69
C ASP A 173 -17.13 21.45 -29.12
N GLY A 174 -17.06 22.51 -28.32
CA GLY A 174 -17.39 23.86 -28.75
C GLY A 174 -16.13 24.54 -29.28
N ALA A 175 -15.91 24.49 -30.59
CA ALA A 175 -14.88 25.25 -31.27
C ALA A 175 -15.51 26.50 -31.92
N ALA A 176 -15.12 27.67 -31.42
CA ALA A 176 -15.19 28.90 -32.20
C ALA A 176 -14.09 28.84 -33.27
N THR A 177 -14.49 29.10 -34.50
CA THR A 177 -13.68 29.07 -35.71
C THR A 177 -12.59 30.14 -35.70
N PHE A 178 -11.34 29.75 -35.90
CA PHE A 178 -10.30 30.59 -36.49
C PHE A 178 -9.54 29.76 -37.53
N ALA A 179 -9.52 30.25 -38.77
CA ALA A 179 -8.78 29.68 -39.88
C ALA A 179 -7.25 29.79 -39.66
N PRO A 180 -6.44 28.87 -40.21
CA PRO A 180 -4.99 28.92 -40.03
C PRO A 180 -4.34 29.80 -41.10
N GLU A 181 -3.60 30.82 -40.68
CA GLU A 181 -2.60 31.50 -41.51
C GLU A 181 -1.20 30.85 -41.33
N PRO A 182 -0.29 30.99 -42.33
CA PRO A 182 0.79 30.04 -42.56
C PRO A 182 2.00 30.25 -41.63
N ARG A 183 2.66 29.14 -41.30
CA ARG A 183 3.87 29.07 -40.48
C ARG A 183 5.09 29.62 -41.22
N THR A 184 5.72 30.64 -40.65
CA THR A 184 7.14 30.93 -40.88
C THR A 184 7.99 30.20 -39.83
N SER A 185 9.00 29.50 -40.32
CA SER A 185 10.01 28.73 -39.60
C SER A 185 10.82 29.55 -38.59
N LYS A 186 11.10 28.97 -37.41
CA LYS A 186 12.47 28.74 -36.88
C LYS A 186 12.40 28.05 -35.51
N ASP A 187 12.98 26.84 -35.47
CA ASP A 187 13.60 26.07 -34.36
C ASP A 187 12.82 25.78 -33.07
N ALA A 188 12.93 24.65 -32.36
CA ALA A 188 13.44 23.28 -32.49
C ALA A 188 13.27 22.70 -31.04
N GLY A 189 12.89 21.46 -30.72
CA GLY A 189 12.40 20.32 -31.46
C GLY A 189 11.72 19.35 -30.48
N LYS A 190 10.74 18.59 -30.97
CA LYS A 190 10.31 17.32 -30.36
C LYS A 190 9.91 16.40 -31.51
N PRO A 191 10.61 15.28 -31.75
CA PRO A 191 10.24 14.38 -32.82
C PRO A 191 9.02 13.57 -32.39
N THR A 192 7.85 13.84 -32.96
CA THR A 192 6.73 12.89 -32.92
C THR A 192 6.77 12.07 -34.20
N SER A 193 7.69 11.11 -34.25
CA SER A 193 7.65 10.03 -35.24
C SER A 193 6.62 8.97 -34.83
N PRO A 194 5.97 8.29 -35.79
CA PRO A 194 5.07 7.16 -35.50
C PRO A 194 5.73 6.05 -34.64
N THR A 195 7.04 5.88 -34.78
CA THR A 195 7.85 4.92 -34.00
C THR A 195 7.94 5.25 -32.51
N ALA A 196 7.99 6.54 -32.14
CA ALA A 196 8.03 6.96 -30.74
C ALA A 196 6.66 6.89 -30.04
N ALA A 197 5.56 6.89 -30.81
CA ALA A 197 4.22 6.64 -30.30
C ALA A 197 4.00 5.13 -30.08
N ALA A 198 4.42 4.30 -31.03
CA ALA A 198 4.36 2.84 -30.91
C ALA A 198 5.19 2.33 -29.72
N GLY A 199 6.41 2.86 -29.51
CA GLY A 199 7.23 2.52 -28.34
C GLY A 199 6.57 2.89 -27.01
N ARG A 200 5.84 4.00 -26.94
CA ARG A 200 5.13 4.39 -25.71
C ARG A 200 3.94 3.50 -25.39
N GLU A 201 3.20 3.05 -26.39
CA GLU A 201 2.12 2.08 -26.17
C GLU A 201 2.69 0.71 -25.77
N ASP A 202 3.82 0.29 -26.33
CA ASP A 202 4.49 -0.94 -25.91
C ASP A 202 5.01 -0.87 -24.46
N ALA A 203 5.57 0.27 -24.05
CA ALA A 203 5.97 0.49 -22.66
C ALA A 203 4.77 0.40 -21.69
N LYS A 204 3.62 0.98 -22.05
CA LYS A 204 2.38 0.86 -21.27
C LYS A 204 1.89 -0.58 -21.20
N ALA A 205 1.97 -1.33 -22.31
CA ALA A 205 1.58 -2.73 -22.32
C ALA A 205 2.46 -3.56 -21.35
N TRP A 206 3.77 -3.32 -21.33
CA TRP A 206 4.67 -3.93 -20.35
C TRP A 206 4.34 -3.54 -18.91
N PHE A 207 4.04 -2.26 -18.66
CA PHE A 207 3.63 -1.78 -17.34
C PHE A 207 2.32 -2.44 -16.87
N SER A 208 1.30 -2.50 -17.73
CA SER A 208 0.03 -3.17 -17.42
C SER A 208 0.20 -4.68 -17.21
N LEU A 209 1.13 -5.32 -17.94
CA LEU A 209 1.47 -6.72 -17.71
C LEU A 209 2.15 -6.91 -16.35
N ALA A 210 3.01 -5.97 -15.95
CA ALA A 210 3.67 -5.98 -14.64
C ALA A 210 2.65 -5.87 -13.49
N GLN A 211 1.68 -4.96 -13.60
CA GLN A 211 0.60 -4.79 -12.61
C GLN A 211 -0.28 -6.04 -12.44
N LYS A 212 -0.32 -6.92 -13.44
CA LYS A 212 -1.03 -8.21 -13.39
C LYS A 212 -0.21 -9.35 -12.78
N GLY A 213 1.01 -9.08 -12.32
CA GLY A 213 1.92 -10.09 -11.77
C GLY A 213 2.93 -10.66 -12.78
N GLY A 214 2.92 -10.19 -14.04
CA GLY A 214 3.72 -10.73 -15.13
C GLY A 214 2.87 -11.39 -16.22
N GLY A 215 3.52 -12.10 -17.14
CA GLY A 215 2.84 -12.90 -18.16
C GLY A 215 3.73 -13.25 -19.35
N GLU A 216 3.12 -13.80 -20.39
CA GLU A 216 3.84 -14.28 -21.57
C GLU A 216 3.80 -13.27 -22.71
N ARG A 217 4.96 -13.01 -23.34
CA ARG A 217 5.08 -12.27 -24.60
C ARG A 217 6.09 -12.98 -25.49
N GLU A 218 5.73 -13.15 -26.77
CA GLU A 218 6.60 -13.76 -27.78
C GLU A 218 7.14 -15.15 -27.39
N GLY A 219 6.32 -15.97 -26.71
CA GLY A 219 6.71 -17.33 -26.29
C GLY A 219 7.62 -17.37 -25.07
N ARG A 220 7.87 -16.23 -24.40
CA ARG A 220 8.66 -16.15 -23.16
C ARG A 220 7.81 -15.62 -22.02
N SER A 221 7.93 -16.25 -20.86
CA SER A 221 7.31 -15.80 -19.61
C SER A 221 8.17 -14.75 -18.91
N TYR A 222 7.52 -13.73 -18.37
CA TYR A 222 8.11 -12.62 -17.65
C TYR A 222 7.42 -12.43 -16.29
N THR A 223 8.22 -12.24 -15.25
CA THR A 223 7.75 -11.83 -13.92
C THR A 223 7.29 -10.37 -13.91
N ALA A 224 6.49 -9.98 -12.92
CA ALA A 224 6.11 -8.56 -12.72
C ALA A 224 7.33 -7.61 -12.75
N LYS A 225 8.40 -7.98 -12.04
CA LYS A 225 9.64 -7.21 -11.97
C LYS A 225 10.28 -7.04 -13.35
N GLU A 226 10.39 -8.11 -14.13
CA GLU A 226 10.94 -8.05 -15.49
C GLU A 226 10.08 -7.20 -16.42
N CYS A 227 8.75 -7.27 -16.28
CA CYS A 227 7.83 -6.44 -17.04
C CYS A 227 7.98 -4.94 -16.70
N PHE A 228 8.15 -4.58 -15.42
CA PHE A 228 8.45 -3.19 -15.03
C PHE A 228 9.79 -2.72 -15.60
N VAL A 229 10.82 -3.58 -15.56
CA VAL A 229 12.14 -3.27 -16.17
C VAL A 229 11.98 -3.05 -17.68
N LYS A 230 11.26 -3.92 -18.39
CA LYS A 230 11.01 -3.76 -19.83
C LYS A 230 10.26 -2.48 -20.15
N SER A 231 9.24 -2.14 -19.34
CA SER A 231 8.55 -0.85 -19.47
C SER A 231 9.52 0.32 -19.35
N LEU A 232 10.45 0.29 -18.40
CA LEU A 232 11.41 1.38 -18.16
C LEU A 232 12.58 1.42 -19.14
N GLU A 233 12.92 0.28 -19.74
CA GLU A 233 13.87 0.22 -20.85
C GLU A 233 13.34 0.96 -22.09
N ILE A 234 12.02 0.93 -22.29
CA ILE A 234 11.36 1.60 -23.42
C ILE A 234 10.99 3.05 -23.06
N ASP A 235 10.36 3.26 -21.91
CA ASP A 235 9.99 4.57 -21.37
C ASP A 235 10.49 4.73 -19.92
N SER A 236 11.66 5.35 -19.78
CA SER A 236 12.30 5.58 -18.49
C SER A 236 11.61 6.65 -17.63
N THR A 237 10.57 7.32 -18.14
CA THR A 237 9.88 8.42 -17.46
C THR A 237 8.66 7.98 -16.67
N ASN A 238 8.30 6.69 -16.72
CA ASN A 238 7.17 6.15 -15.98
C ASN A 238 7.46 6.13 -14.46
N ALA A 239 6.95 7.16 -13.76
CA ALA A 239 7.12 7.31 -12.32
C ALA A 239 6.54 6.13 -11.52
N HIS A 240 5.40 5.58 -11.94
CA HIS A 240 4.75 4.48 -11.25
C HIS A 240 5.57 3.19 -11.33
N ALA A 241 6.14 2.87 -12.50
CA ALA A 241 7.01 1.71 -12.66
C ALA A 241 8.25 1.81 -11.75
N TRP A 242 8.84 3.01 -11.63
CA TRP A 242 9.92 3.25 -10.68
C TRP A 242 9.48 3.07 -9.23
N TYR A 243 8.32 3.61 -8.85
CA TYR A 243 7.77 3.48 -7.50
C TYR A 243 7.49 2.01 -7.14
N ASP A 244 6.85 1.25 -8.04
CA ASP A 244 6.46 -0.15 -7.81
C ASP A 244 7.70 -1.07 -7.73
N LEU A 245 8.72 -0.82 -8.55
CA LEU A 245 10.01 -1.51 -8.42
C LEU A 245 10.66 -1.31 -7.05
N GLY A 246 10.58 -0.09 -6.50
CA GLY A 246 11.05 0.19 -5.14
C GLY A 246 10.19 -0.49 -4.08
N LYS A 247 8.86 -0.34 -4.18
CA LYS A 247 7.88 -0.83 -3.21
C LYS A 247 7.88 -2.35 -3.09
N ASP A 248 7.71 -3.05 -4.21
CA ASP A 248 7.34 -4.46 -4.24
C ASP A 248 8.50 -5.37 -4.69
N HIS A 249 9.59 -4.81 -5.25
CA HIS A 249 10.68 -5.59 -5.86
C HIS A 249 12.09 -5.26 -5.36
N GLY A 250 12.22 -4.31 -4.42
CA GLY A 250 13.47 -3.95 -3.75
C GLY A 250 14.49 -3.21 -4.64
N GLY A 251 14.09 -2.76 -5.83
CA GLY A 251 14.99 -2.18 -6.84
C GLY A 251 15.13 -3.04 -8.10
N ALA A 252 15.90 -2.59 -9.08
CA ALA A 252 16.12 -3.32 -10.33
C ALA A 252 17.37 -2.85 -11.10
N SER A 253 17.83 -3.69 -12.03
CA SER A 253 18.82 -3.29 -13.03
C SER A 253 18.12 -2.94 -14.34
N ILE A 254 18.34 -1.73 -14.85
CA ILE A 254 17.72 -1.19 -16.07
C ILE A 254 18.84 -0.67 -16.96
N LYS A 255 18.95 -1.21 -18.18
CA LYS A 255 20.03 -0.86 -19.15
C LYS A 255 21.46 -0.91 -18.53
N GLY A 256 21.72 -1.90 -17.68
CA GLY A 256 23.04 -2.11 -17.06
C GLY A 256 23.33 -1.25 -15.82
N ALA A 257 22.46 -0.30 -15.46
CA ALA A 257 22.54 0.43 -14.20
C ALA A 257 21.65 -0.24 -13.14
N THR A 258 22.17 -0.45 -11.94
CA THR A 258 21.44 -1.04 -10.82
C THR A 258 20.92 0.05 -9.89
N TYR A 259 19.64 -0.04 -9.55
CA TYR A 259 18.94 0.89 -8.67
C TYR A 259 18.44 0.13 -7.45
N SER A 260 18.78 0.62 -6.27
CA SER A 260 18.22 0.20 -4.99
C SER A 260 16.77 0.68 -4.81
N LYS A 261 16.11 0.20 -3.74
CA LYS A 261 14.77 0.65 -3.35
C LYS A 261 14.67 2.18 -3.22
N ALA A 262 15.61 2.81 -2.53
CA ALA A 262 15.64 4.27 -2.35
C ALA A 262 15.86 5.00 -3.67
N GLU A 263 16.76 4.52 -4.52
CA GLU A 263 17.03 5.12 -5.83
C GLU A 263 15.85 4.98 -6.79
N CYS A 264 15.09 3.88 -6.70
CA CYS A 264 13.83 3.74 -7.44
C CYS A 264 12.79 4.78 -7.00
N TYR A 265 12.62 5.04 -5.70
CA TYR A 265 11.73 6.12 -5.24
C TYR A 265 12.23 7.51 -5.66
N ALA A 266 13.53 7.74 -5.56
CA ALA A 266 14.13 8.99 -6.01
C ALA A 266 13.92 9.22 -7.52
N LYS A 267 14.07 8.17 -8.33
CA LYS A 267 13.76 8.19 -9.77
C LYS A 267 12.29 8.44 -10.04
N SER A 268 11.38 7.82 -9.29
CA SER A 268 9.95 8.15 -9.38
C SER A 268 9.71 9.65 -9.15
N LEU A 269 10.37 10.23 -8.14
CA LEU A 269 10.22 11.65 -7.76
C LEU A 269 10.87 12.63 -8.75
N GLU A 270 11.77 12.17 -9.62
CA GLU A 270 12.23 12.98 -10.75
C GLU A 270 11.09 13.28 -11.75
N TYR A 271 10.12 12.38 -11.87
CA TYR A 271 9.05 12.48 -12.86
C TYR A 271 7.69 12.86 -12.26
N ALA A 272 7.36 12.39 -11.05
CA ALA A 272 6.11 12.71 -10.37
C ALA A 272 6.33 12.94 -8.87
N ASP A 273 5.89 14.11 -8.39
CA ASP A 273 5.95 14.48 -6.98
C ASP A 273 4.80 13.81 -6.22
N THR A 274 5.08 12.77 -5.42
CA THR A 274 4.03 12.00 -4.73
C THR A 274 4.35 11.80 -3.25
N LYS A 275 3.31 11.93 -2.41
CA LYS A 275 3.42 11.76 -0.94
C LYS A 275 4.00 10.39 -0.55
N HIS A 276 3.61 9.33 -1.26
CA HIS A 276 4.05 7.97 -0.97
C HIS A 276 5.52 7.73 -1.35
N ALA A 277 5.97 8.23 -2.50
CA ALA A 277 7.37 8.10 -2.90
C ALA A 277 8.28 8.91 -1.97
N TRP A 278 7.89 10.13 -1.56
CA TRP A 278 8.63 10.90 -0.56
C TRP A 278 8.68 10.21 0.80
N ARG A 279 7.54 9.72 1.31
CA ARG A 279 7.52 8.99 2.59
C ARG A 279 8.37 7.74 2.53
N ASN A 280 8.30 6.96 1.46
CA ASN A 280 9.10 5.75 1.34
C ASN A 280 10.59 6.08 1.15
N LEU A 281 10.95 7.11 0.39
CA LEU A 281 12.34 7.59 0.32
C LEU A 281 12.85 7.98 1.71
N GLY A 282 12.05 8.69 2.50
CA GLY A 282 12.38 9.06 3.87
C GLY A 282 12.56 7.87 4.82
N VAL A 283 11.68 6.87 4.74
CA VAL A 283 11.82 5.61 5.51
C VAL A 283 13.11 4.86 5.16
N HIS A 284 13.61 5.03 3.93
CA HIS A 284 14.86 4.41 3.45
C HIS A 284 16.10 5.32 3.58
N GLY A 285 16.05 6.35 4.43
CA GLY A 285 17.23 7.16 4.74
C GLY A 285 17.31 8.51 4.01
N GLY A 286 16.41 8.78 3.07
CA GLY A 286 16.49 9.93 2.17
C GLY A 286 17.15 9.59 0.84
N GLY A 287 17.52 10.61 0.05
CA GLY A 287 18.22 10.41 -1.22
C GLY A 287 18.26 11.65 -2.13
N THR A 288 18.82 11.48 -3.33
CA THR A 288 18.98 12.55 -4.31
C THR A 288 17.82 12.60 -5.28
N VAL A 289 17.07 13.70 -5.32
CA VAL A 289 15.99 13.91 -6.29
C VAL A 289 16.30 15.17 -7.11
N LYS A 290 16.35 15.04 -8.44
CA LYS A 290 16.67 16.14 -9.37
C LYS A 290 17.97 16.89 -9.00
N GLY A 291 19.00 16.15 -8.58
CA GLY A 291 20.31 16.69 -8.20
C GLY A 291 20.39 17.33 -6.80
N ARG A 292 19.27 17.41 -6.06
CA ARG A 292 19.27 17.86 -4.66
C ARG A 292 19.22 16.66 -3.71
N GLN A 293 20.08 16.66 -2.69
CA GLN A 293 20.00 15.71 -1.57
C GLN A 293 18.86 16.08 -0.62
N TYR A 294 18.13 15.07 -0.17
CA TYR A 294 17.07 15.16 0.82
C TYR A 294 17.34 14.18 1.95
N SER A 295 17.32 14.67 3.19
CA SER A 295 17.34 13.85 4.40
C SER A 295 15.98 13.16 4.65
N GLN A 296 15.95 12.17 5.55
CA GLN A 296 14.70 11.51 5.98
C GLN A 296 13.61 12.52 6.39
N LYS A 297 14.01 13.50 7.20
CA LYS A 297 13.15 14.56 7.73
C LYS A 297 12.60 15.44 6.61
N GLU A 298 13.45 15.90 5.70
CA GLU A 298 13.01 16.68 4.55
C GLU A 298 12.09 15.89 3.62
N CYS A 299 12.30 14.58 3.46
CA CYS A 299 11.40 13.71 2.70
C CYS A 299 10.00 13.66 3.33
N PHE A 300 9.87 13.51 4.65
CA PHE A 300 8.56 13.55 5.31
C PHE A 300 7.90 14.93 5.20
N VAL A 301 8.66 16.02 5.33
CA VAL A 301 8.15 17.38 5.10
C VAL A 301 7.68 17.55 3.65
N LYS A 302 8.40 17.01 2.68
CA LYS A 302 7.96 17.01 1.27
C LYS A 302 6.68 16.20 1.08
N ALA A 303 6.57 15.03 1.69
CA ALA A 303 5.34 14.23 1.66
C ALA A 303 4.13 15.02 2.22
N LEU A 304 4.33 15.77 3.30
CA LEU A 304 3.32 16.67 3.88
C LEU A 304 3.06 17.92 3.02
N GLY A 305 4.03 18.36 2.23
CA GLY A 305 3.84 19.37 1.19
C GLY A 305 2.93 18.88 0.06
N CYS A 306 3.02 17.60 -0.31
CA CYS A 306 2.10 16.98 -1.27
C CYS A 306 0.70 16.73 -0.68
N SER A 307 0.63 16.38 0.61
CA SER A 307 -0.62 16.06 1.31
C SER A 307 -0.46 16.31 2.81
N SER A 308 -0.98 17.45 3.27
CA SER A 308 -0.91 17.88 4.68
C SER A 308 -1.71 16.98 5.62
N THR A 309 -2.61 16.17 5.09
CA THR A 309 -3.42 15.17 5.82
C THR A 309 -2.80 13.78 5.85
N PHE A 310 -1.52 13.63 5.49
CA PHE A 310 -0.89 12.32 5.42
C PHE A 310 -0.36 11.85 6.79
N ALA A 311 -1.19 11.07 7.49
CA ALA A 311 -0.95 10.62 8.87
C ALA A 311 0.41 9.92 9.05
N ASP A 312 0.80 9.03 8.13
CA ASP A 312 2.10 8.35 8.18
C ASP A 312 3.30 9.30 8.16
N ALA A 313 3.23 10.36 7.35
CA ALA A 313 4.32 11.33 7.26
C ALA A 313 4.43 12.18 8.53
N TRP A 314 3.29 12.54 9.14
CA TRP A 314 3.27 13.17 10.46
C TRP A 314 3.84 12.26 11.54
N HIS A 315 3.42 10.99 11.59
CA HIS A 315 3.96 10.02 12.55
C HIS A 315 5.47 9.84 12.39
N ASN A 316 5.96 9.66 11.16
CA ASN A 316 7.39 9.49 10.89
C ASN A 316 8.18 10.77 11.17
N LEU A 317 7.61 11.96 10.94
CA LEU A 317 8.23 13.21 11.34
C LEU A 317 8.35 13.32 12.87
N GLY A 318 7.33 12.86 13.61
CA GLY A 318 7.39 12.77 15.07
C GLY A 318 8.46 11.80 15.58
N GLN A 319 8.71 10.69 14.87
CA GLN A 319 9.83 9.79 15.17
C GLN A 319 11.20 10.45 14.98
N LEU A 320 11.29 11.53 14.19
CA LEU A 320 12.48 12.37 13.98
C LEU A 320 12.42 13.71 14.75
N ASP A 321 11.79 13.67 15.92
CA ASP A 321 11.65 14.78 16.87
C ASP A 321 10.92 16.01 16.32
N GLY A 322 10.01 15.81 15.35
CA GLY A 322 9.16 16.85 14.77
C GLY A 322 9.82 17.57 13.59
N GLY A 323 9.39 18.79 13.28
CA GLY A 323 10.01 19.64 12.25
C GLY A 323 9.15 20.77 11.71
N ASN A 324 9.74 21.57 10.82
CA ASN A 324 9.07 22.66 10.14
C ASN A 324 8.22 22.16 8.96
N VAL A 325 6.91 22.37 9.02
CA VAL A 325 5.98 22.07 7.93
C VAL A 325 5.25 23.35 7.54
N GLN A 326 5.49 23.81 6.32
CA GLN A 326 4.90 25.03 5.75
C GLN A 326 5.12 26.29 6.62
N GLY A 327 6.30 26.43 7.22
CA GLY A 327 6.67 27.60 8.02
C GLY A 327 6.24 27.53 9.48
N LYS A 328 5.57 26.45 9.90
CA LYS A 328 5.21 26.21 11.30
C LYS A 328 6.05 25.07 11.88
N GLU A 329 6.65 25.31 13.04
CA GLU A 329 7.34 24.28 13.81
C GLU A 329 6.33 23.35 14.51
N TYR A 330 6.61 22.05 14.43
CA TYR A 330 5.86 21.01 15.12
C TYR A 330 6.84 20.21 15.98
N SER A 331 6.53 20.07 17.27
CA SER A 331 7.27 19.14 18.13
C SER A 331 6.94 17.69 17.79
N LYS A 332 7.70 16.76 18.37
CA LYS A 332 7.40 15.32 18.34
C LYS A 332 5.96 14.99 18.70
N GLN A 333 5.48 15.57 19.81
CA GLN A 333 4.14 15.35 20.31
C GLN A 333 3.09 15.97 19.37
N ASP A 334 3.33 17.18 18.87
CA ASP A 334 2.44 17.82 17.90
C ASP A 334 2.30 17.00 16.62
N CYS A 335 3.39 16.38 16.16
CA CYS A 335 3.36 15.49 15.00
C CYS A 335 2.51 14.24 15.24
N TYR A 336 2.57 13.61 16.41
CA TYR A 336 1.69 12.47 16.71
C TYR A 336 0.23 12.89 16.84
N ILE A 337 -0.04 14.05 17.44
CA ILE A 337 -1.38 14.63 17.50
C ILE A 337 -1.89 14.89 16.07
N LYS A 338 -1.10 15.52 15.21
CA LYS A 338 -1.45 15.78 13.82
C LYS A 338 -1.69 14.49 13.04
N ALA A 339 -0.89 13.45 13.26
CA ALA A 339 -1.11 12.15 12.66
C ALA A 339 -2.48 11.57 13.04
N LEU A 340 -2.86 11.67 14.32
CA LEU A 340 -4.14 11.18 14.83
C LEU A 340 -5.33 12.07 14.48
N GLU A 341 -5.14 13.37 14.28
CA GLU A 341 -6.16 14.26 13.70
C GLU A 341 -6.43 13.92 12.22
N CYS A 342 -5.43 13.39 11.51
CA CYS A 342 -5.58 12.92 10.14
C CYS A 342 -6.18 11.51 10.06
N ASP A 343 -5.76 10.61 10.95
CA ASP A 343 -6.22 9.23 11.05
C ASP A 343 -6.12 8.74 12.51
N ASP A 344 -7.26 8.75 13.21
CA ASP A 344 -7.35 8.32 14.60
C ASP A 344 -7.36 6.79 14.77
N THR A 345 -7.32 6.03 13.66
CA THR A 345 -7.17 4.57 13.69
C THR A 345 -5.71 4.15 13.77
N LEU A 346 -4.77 5.07 13.58
CA LEU A 346 -3.33 4.83 13.54
C LEU A 346 -2.77 4.45 14.92
N LYS A 347 -2.81 3.15 15.22
CA LYS A 347 -2.41 2.59 16.52
C LYS A 347 -0.97 2.92 16.92
N CYS A 348 -0.04 2.96 15.96
CA CYS A 348 1.35 3.34 16.23
C CYS A 348 1.47 4.80 16.68
N ALA A 349 0.64 5.71 16.16
CA ALA A 349 0.62 7.10 16.60
C ALA A 349 0.01 7.24 18.01
N TRP A 350 -1.04 6.48 18.34
CA TRP A 350 -1.57 6.41 19.72
C TRP A 350 -0.53 5.92 20.73
N ARG A 351 0.20 4.83 20.42
CA ARG A 351 1.29 4.35 21.29
C ARG A 351 2.43 5.37 21.40
N SER A 352 2.73 6.09 20.32
CA SER A 352 3.77 7.10 20.34
C SER A 352 3.36 8.33 21.14
N LEU A 353 2.08 8.74 21.07
CA LEU A 353 1.52 9.81 21.88
C LEU A 353 1.46 9.42 23.37
N ALA A 354 1.15 8.16 23.69
CA ALA A 354 1.21 7.63 25.07
C ALA A 354 2.61 7.82 25.68
N LYS A 355 3.66 7.51 24.92
CA LYS A 355 5.06 7.73 25.32
C LYS A 355 5.43 9.20 25.49
N GLN A 356 4.63 10.14 24.97
CA GLN A 356 4.78 11.59 25.18
C GLN A 356 3.91 12.12 26.33
N GLY A 357 3.21 11.26 27.06
CA GLY A 357 2.36 11.65 28.19
C GLY A 357 0.90 11.89 27.84
N GLY A 358 0.48 11.66 26.60
CA GLY A 358 -0.88 11.95 26.10
C GLY A 358 -0.95 13.24 25.29
N GLY A 359 -2.15 13.76 25.05
CA GLY A 359 -2.36 14.99 24.27
C GLY A 359 -3.82 15.28 23.96
N ILE A 360 -4.07 16.41 23.29
CA ILE A 360 -5.40 16.79 22.83
C ILE A 360 -5.52 16.41 21.35
N VAL A 361 -6.36 15.42 21.04
CA VAL A 361 -6.63 14.95 19.67
C VAL A 361 -8.07 15.26 19.32
N GLY A 362 -8.31 16.03 18.25
CA GLY A 362 -9.67 16.37 17.82
C GLY A 362 -10.49 17.11 18.88
N GLY A 363 -9.84 17.90 19.75
CA GLY A 363 -10.48 18.64 20.83
C GLY A 363 -10.80 17.82 22.10
N ARG A 364 -10.45 16.52 22.14
CA ARG A 364 -10.55 15.69 23.34
C ARG A 364 -9.19 15.45 23.96
N SER A 365 -9.11 15.57 25.28
CA SER A 365 -7.90 15.28 26.04
C SER A 365 -7.76 13.77 26.28
N TYR A 366 -6.59 13.23 25.99
CA TYR A 366 -6.23 11.84 26.23
C TYR A 366 -5.00 11.80 27.14
N SER A 367 -5.08 11.06 28.24
CA SER A 367 -3.91 10.74 29.06
C SER A 367 -3.00 9.72 28.36
N ALA A 368 -1.81 9.50 28.91
CA ALA A 368 -0.93 8.42 28.43
C ALA A 368 -1.63 7.05 28.43
N ALA A 369 -2.41 6.74 29.47
CA ALA A 369 -3.14 5.49 29.59
C ALA A 369 -4.27 5.36 28.56
N ASP A 370 -5.02 6.44 28.31
CA ASP A 370 -6.07 6.45 27.28
C ASP A 370 -5.46 6.22 25.88
N CYS A 371 -4.32 6.85 25.61
CA CYS A 371 -3.58 6.67 24.37
C CYS A 371 -3.06 5.23 24.22
N GLU A 372 -2.56 4.62 25.30
CA GLU A 372 -2.11 3.23 25.29
C GLU A 372 -3.27 2.28 25.01
N GLU A 373 -4.43 2.49 25.63
CA GLU A 373 -5.65 1.72 25.39
C GLU A 373 -6.13 1.85 23.94
N LYS A 374 -6.19 3.08 23.41
CA LYS A 374 -6.50 3.33 21.99
C LYS A 374 -5.50 2.68 21.04
N GLY A 375 -4.25 2.53 21.46
CA GLY A 375 -3.16 1.87 20.75
C GLY A 375 -3.20 0.34 20.79
N LYS A 376 -4.10 -0.28 21.56
CA LYS A 376 -4.31 -1.75 21.55
C LYS A 376 -5.14 -2.17 20.33
N GLU A 377 -4.92 -3.40 19.88
CA GLU A 377 -5.75 -4.04 18.87
C GLU A 377 -7.10 -4.44 19.50
N SER A 378 -8.22 -4.11 18.85
CA SER A 378 -9.55 -4.57 19.30
C SER A 378 -9.66 -6.08 19.04
N ALA A 379 -10.10 -6.82 20.06
CA ALA A 379 -10.43 -8.24 19.95
C ALA A 379 -11.80 -8.51 19.29
N ASP A 380 -12.61 -7.48 19.02
CA ASP A 380 -14.06 -7.62 18.83
C ASP A 380 -14.58 -7.37 17.40
N THR A 381 -13.72 -7.41 16.37
CA THR A 381 -14.17 -7.37 14.97
C THR A 381 -13.68 -8.56 14.15
N ALA A 382 -13.80 -9.76 14.72
CA ALA A 382 -13.96 -10.97 13.90
C ALA A 382 -15.43 -11.07 13.49
N PRO A 383 -15.82 -10.95 12.20
CA PRO A 383 -17.20 -11.16 11.82
C PRO A 383 -17.58 -12.61 12.11
N ALA A 384 -18.56 -12.79 12.99
CA ALA A 384 -19.32 -14.02 13.11
C ALA A 384 -20.12 -14.22 11.81
N VAL A 385 -19.53 -14.91 10.83
CA VAL A 385 -20.27 -15.53 9.71
C VAL A 385 -19.75 -16.96 9.54
N ALA A 386 -19.97 -17.76 10.58
CA ALA A 386 -20.03 -19.21 10.47
C ALA A 386 -21.51 -19.58 10.52
N GLY A 387 -22.12 -19.72 9.35
CA GLY A 387 -23.52 -20.10 9.20
C GLY A 387 -23.75 -20.62 7.79
N ASN A 388 -23.62 -21.93 7.65
CA ASN A 388 -24.10 -22.81 6.58
C ASN A 388 -24.28 -22.18 5.18
N VAL A 389 -23.36 -22.51 4.28
CA VAL A 389 -23.67 -22.52 2.84
C VAL A 389 -23.36 -23.89 2.30
N ASP A 390 -24.43 -24.56 1.90
CA ASP A 390 -24.46 -25.87 1.25
C ASP A 390 -23.66 -25.84 -0.06
N LEU A 391 -22.84 -26.87 -0.26
CA LEU A 391 -21.97 -27.03 -1.42
C LEU A 391 -22.75 -27.74 -2.55
N ASP A 392 -23.53 -26.99 -3.34
CA ASP A 392 -23.92 -27.47 -4.67
C ASP A 392 -23.15 -26.69 -5.76
N THR A 393 -22.11 -27.36 -6.26
CA THR A 393 -21.24 -26.89 -7.32
C THR A 393 -21.86 -27.17 -8.68
N ARG A 394 -22.53 -26.18 -9.31
CA ARG A 394 -22.67 -26.15 -10.78
C ARG A 394 -22.58 -24.73 -11.34
N ARG A 395 -21.50 -24.51 -12.11
CA ARG A 395 -21.24 -23.39 -13.06
C ARG A 395 -21.24 -21.97 -12.45
N ASN A 396 -20.07 -21.55 -11.96
CA ASN A 396 -19.73 -20.13 -11.84
C ASN A 396 -18.32 -19.88 -12.39
N PRO A 397 -18.09 -18.95 -13.34
CA PRO A 397 -16.76 -18.71 -13.94
C PRO A 397 -15.80 -17.87 -13.08
N TYR A 398 -16.17 -17.45 -11.86
CA TYR A 398 -15.34 -16.60 -11.00
C TYR A 398 -14.52 -17.41 -9.98
N SER A 399 -13.30 -17.85 -10.35
CA SER A 399 -12.41 -18.60 -9.44
C SER A 399 -11.82 -17.76 -8.30
N GLY A 400 -11.69 -16.43 -8.47
CA GLY A 400 -11.00 -15.55 -7.51
C GLY A 400 -11.73 -15.31 -6.18
N TYR A 401 -13.07 -15.38 -6.16
CA TYR A 401 -13.85 -15.19 -4.92
C TYR A 401 -13.65 -16.34 -3.93
N ALA A 402 -13.64 -17.58 -4.43
CA ALA A 402 -13.39 -18.76 -3.61
C ALA A 402 -11.97 -18.77 -3.05
N ASP A 403 -10.98 -18.28 -3.80
CA ASP A 403 -9.59 -18.23 -3.36
C ASP A 403 -9.33 -17.12 -2.32
N ASN A 404 -10.02 -15.98 -2.41
CA ASN A 404 -9.98 -14.95 -1.37
C ASN A 404 -10.60 -15.42 -0.05
N VAL A 405 -11.71 -16.17 -0.10
CA VAL A 405 -12.31 -16.79 1.10
C VAL A 405 -11.36 -17.84 1.71
N LYS A 406 -10.69 -18.66 0.89
CA LYS A 406 -9.66 -19.59 1.37
C LYS A 406 -8.50 -18.85 2.05
N ARG A 407 -8.00 -17.76 1.47
CA ARG A 407 -6.91 -16.97 2.06
C ARG A 407 -7.28 -16.34 3.39
N LEU A 408 -8.49 -15.77 3.51
CA LEU A 408 -8.99 -15.25 4.79
C LEU A 408 -9.14 -16.37 5.83
N HIS A 409 -9.60 -17.54 5.39
CA HIS A 409 -9.71 -18.71 6.25
C HIS A 409 -8.34 -19.19 6.75
N ALA A 410 -7.33 -19.23 5.88
CA ALA A 410 -5.96 -19.54 6.26
C ALA A 410 -5.38 -18.52 7.26
N LYS A 411 -5.58 -17.21 7.01
CA LYS A 411 -5.16 -16.14 7.93
C LYS A 411 -5.79 -16.29 9.31
N ALA A 412 -7.07 -16.66 9.40
CA ALA A 412 -7.73 -16.89 10.69
C ALA A 412 -7.09 -18.04 11.47
N TRP A 413 -6.75 -19.16 10.80
CA TRP A 413 -6.02 -20.27 11.41
C TRP A 413 -4.61 -19.86 11.87
N PHE A 414 -3.90 -19.08 11.07
CA PHE A 414 -2.58 -18.56 11.42
C PHE A 414 -2.64 -17.65 12.66
N SER A 415 -3.59 -16.72 12.72
CA SER A 415 -3.77 -15.85 13.89
C SER A 415 -4.16 -16.63 15.15
N LEU A 416 -4.96 -17.68 15.02
CA LEU A 416 -5.29 -18.58 16.13
C LEU A 416 -4.04 -19.33 16.63
N ALA A 417 -3.17 -19.77 15.70
CA ALA A 417 -1.92 -20.42 16.03
C ALA A 417 -0.98 -19.50 16.83
N GLN A 418 -0.87 -18.22 16.43
CA GLN A 418 -0.06 -17.22 17.14
C GLN A 418 -0.53 -16.96 18.58
N LYS A 419 -1.82 -17.22 18.88
CA LYS A 419 -2.38 -17.11 20.24
C LYS A 419 -2.18 -18.36 21.09
N GLY A 420 -1.52 -19.40 20.56
CA GLY A 420 -1.32 -20.68 21.26
C GLY A 420 -2.31 -21.78 20.88
N GLY A 421 -3.26 -21.51 19.98
CA GLY A 421 -4.36 -22.41 19.63
C GLY A 421 -5.73 -21.84 20.01
N GLY A 422 -6.76 -22.68 19.98
CA GLY A 422 -8.11 -22.34 20.43
C GLY A 422 -9.20 -23.26 19.89
N GLU A 423 -10.45 -22.90 20.13
CA GLU A 423 -11.61 -23.73 19.79
C GLU A 423 -12.27 -23.28 18.48
N ARG A 424 -12.63 -24.25 17.63
CA ARG A 424 -13.45 -24.04 16.44
C ARG A 424 -14.40 -25.22 16.27
N GLU A 425 -15.68 -24.93 16.03
CA GLU A 425 -16.72 -25.94 15.78
C GLU A 425 -16.81 -27.01 16.89
N GLY A 426 -16.64 -26.62 18.16
CA GLY A 426 -16.70 -27.53 19.30
C GLY A 426 -15.45 -28.41 19.48
N ARG A 427 -14.39 -28.18 18.69
CA ARG A 427 -13.11 -28.90 18.81
C ARG A 427 -11.99 -27.94 19.17
N SER A 428 -11.16 -28.34 20.14
CA SER A 428 -9.95 -27.62 20.52
C SER A 428 -8.79 -27.97 19.60
N TYR A 429 -8.01 -26.96 19.22
CA TYR A 429 -6.83 -27.05 18.36
C TYR A 429 -5.62 -26.42 19.05
N THR A 430 -4.50 -27.12 19.03
CA THR A 430 -3.19 -26.60 19.47
C THR A 430 -2.63 -25.60 18.46
N ALA A 431 -1.67 -24.75 18.87
CA ALA A 431 -0.95 -23.86 17.95
C ALA A 431 -0.40 -24.59 16.72
N LYS A 432 0.20 -25.77 16.92
CA LYS A 432 0.75 -26.60 15.85
C LYS A 432 -0.32 -27.02 14.83
N GLU A 433 -1.46 -27.51 15.31
CA GLU A 433 -2.57 -27.92 14.45
C GLU A 433 -3.16 -26.72 13.69
N CYS A 434 -3.25 -25.56 14.33
CA CYS A 434 -3.68 -24.32 13.68
C CYS A 434 -2.72 -23.88 12.57
N PHE A 435 -1.40 -23.93 12.78
CA PHE A 435 -0.42 -23.66 11.73
C PHE A 435 -0.53 -24.66 10.56
N VAL A 436 -0.72 -25.96 10.86
CA VAL A 436 -0.95 -26.99 9.84
C VAL A 436 -2.21 -26.69 9.04
N LYS A 437 -3.33 -26.39 9.71
CA LYS A 437 -4.60 -26.05 9.03
C LYS A 437 -4.47 -24.81 8.16
N SER A 438 -3.75 -23.78 8.61
CA SER A 438 -3.44 -22.61 7.79
C SER A 438 -2.71 -23.02 6.51
N LEU A 439 -1.69 -23.87 6.60
CA LEU A 439 -0.86 -24.29 5.46
C LEU A 439 -1.54 -25.32 4.55
N GLU A 440 -2.48 -26.11 5.07
CA GLU A 440 -3.34 -26.96 4.25
C GLU A 440 -4.25 -26.13 3.33
N ILE A 441 -4.67 -24.95 3.78
CA ILE A 441 -5.51 -24.03 3.00
C ILE A 441 -4.65 -23.14 2.09
N ASP A 442 -3.62 -22.49 2.65
CA ASP A 442 -2.67 -21.64 1.93
C ASP A 442 -1.24 -21.99 2.33
N GLY A 443 -0.56 -22.74 1.45
CA GLY A 443 0.79 -23.22 1.68
C GLY A 443 1.90 -22.18 1.55
N THR A 444 1.58 -20.92 1.22
CA THR A 444 2.56 -19.86 0.91
C THR A 444 3.00 -19.03 2.11
N ASN A 445 2.40 -19.25 3.29
CA ASN A 445 2.72 -18.48 4.49
C ASN A 445 4.09 -18.86 5.08
N ALA A 446 5.12 -18.07 4.74
CA ALA A 446 6.50 -18.28 5.19
C ALA A 446 6.66 -18.28 6.72
N GLN A 447 5.88 -17.46 7.44
CA GLN A 447 5.94 -17.35 8.91
C GLN A 447 5.36 -18.59 9.59
N ALA A 448 4.29 -19.18 9.03
CA ALA A 448 3.72 -20.43 9.54
C ALA A 448 4.72 -21.59 9.40
N TRP A 449 5.39 -21.68 8.24
CA TRP A 449 6.48 -22.64 8.03
C TRP A 449 7.62 -22.45 9.03
N PHE A 450 8.05 -21.20 9.25
CA PHE A 450 9.11 -20.90 10.22
C PHE A 450 8.72 -21.32 11.65
N ALA A 451 7.51 -20.99 12.09
CA ALA A 451 6.99 -21.35 13.41
C ALA A 451 6.91 -22.87 13.62
N LEU A 452 6.45 -23.61 12.62
CA LEU A 452 6.43 -25.08 12.69
C LEU A 452 7.83 -25.69 12.86
N GLY A 453 8.83 -25.15 12.17
CA GLY A 453 10.21 -25.60 12.33
C GLY A 453 10.79 -25.23 13.70
N LYS A 454 10.62 -23.97 14.11
CA LYS A 454 11.23 -23.38 15.31
C LYS A 454 10.62 -23.94 16.60
N ASP A 455 9.29 -23.91 16.69
CA ASP A 455 8.59 -24.10 17.96
C ASP A 455 7.93 -25.49 18.05
N HIS A 456 7.78 -26.21 16.93
CA HIS A 456 7.00 -27.45 16.87
C HIS A 456 7.71 -28.66 16.27
N GLY A 457 8.97 -28.50 15.84
CA GLY A 457 9.81 -29.60 15.38
C GLY A 457 9.54 -30.11 13.97
N GLY A 458 8.71 -29.41 13.18
CA GLY A 458 8.19 -29.88 11.91
C GLY A 458 6.70 -30.25 11.98
N ALA A 459 6.12 -30.70 10.87
CA ALA A 459 4.71 -31.06 10.79
C ALA A 459 4.39 -32.01 9.61
N SER A 460 3.25 -32.68 9.68
CA SER A 460 2.66 -33.37 8.53
C SER A 460 1.54 -32.50 7.95
N ILE A 461 1.64 -32.15 6.67
CA ILE A 461 0.70 -31.29 5.95
C ILE A 461 0.27 -32.04 4.69
N LYS A 462 -1.04 -32.30 4.53
CA LYS A 462 -1.60 -33.07 3.39
C LYS A 462 -0.90 -34.42 3.15
N GLY A 463 -0.54 -35.13 4.21
CA GLY A 463 0.11 -36.44 4.14
C GLY A 463 1.62 -36.42 3.86
N ALA A 464 2.22 -35.26 3.57
CA ALA A 464 3.66 -35.11 3.50
C ALA A 464 4.23 -34.67 4.86
N THR A 465 5.30 -35.32 5.31
CA THR A 465 5.97 -34.98 6.57
C THR A 465 7.18 -34.08 6.32
N TYR A 466 7.23 -32.97 7.04
CA TYR A 466 8.27 -31.97 6.98
C TYR A 466 9.00 -31.94 8.33
N SER A 467 10.32 -32.14 8.29
CA SER A 467 11.20 -31.94 9.45
C SER A 467 11.42 -30.45 9.75
N LYS A 468 12.17 -30.14 10.82
CA LYS A 468 12.56 -28.76 11.14
C LYS A 468 13.23 -28.05 9.96
N SER A 469 14.22 -28.69 9.34
CA SER A 469 14.96 -28.15 8.20
C SER A 469 14.08 -28.00 6.97
N ASP A 470 13.15 -28.94 6.72
CA ASP A 470 12.20 -28.84 5.61
C ASP A 470 11.25 -27.65 5.80
N CYS A 471 10.80 -27.41 7.03
CA CYS A 471 9.97 -26.25 7.35
C CYS A 471 10.73 -24.93 7.16
N TYR A 472 12.00 -24.82 7.59
CA TYR A 472 12.81 -23.62 7.32
C TYR A 472 13.07 -23.44 5.83
N ALA A 473 13.36 -24.51 5.11
CA ALA A 473 13.56 -24.47 3.66
C ALA A 473 12.31 -24.00 2.92
N LYS A 474 11.13 -24.50 3.31
CA LYS A 474 9.84 -24.04 2.78
C LYS A 474 9.54 -22.59 3.11
N SER A 475 9.88 -22.13 4.32
CA SER A 475 9.77 -20.71 4.67
C SER A 475 10.62 -19.84 3.74
N LEU A 476 11.88 -20.22 3.50
CA LEU A 476 12.82 -19.52 2.62
C LEU A 476 12.49 -19.63 1.12
N GLU A 477 11.72 -20.63 0.72
CA GLU A 477 11.19 -20.75 -0.65
C GLU A 477 10.24 -19.58 -0.98
N TYR A 478 9.44 -19.15 0.00
CA TYR A 478 8.48 -18.05 -0.15
C TYR A 478 9.03 -16.69 0.28
N ASP A 479 9.86 -16.63 1.33
CA ASP A 479 10.53 -15.41 1.81
C ASP A 479 11.99 -15.71 2.18
N ASP A 480 12.92 -15.35 1.29
CA ASP A 480 14.35 -15.60 1.47
C ASP A 480 15.09 -14.50 2.25
N THR A 481 14.37 -13.51 2.80
CA THR A 481 14.96 -12.37 3.51
C THR A 481 15.10 -12.61 5.03
N GLY A 482 14.53 -13.70 5.53
CA GLY A 482 14.52 -14.03 6.97
C GLY A 482 15.88 -14.47 7.52
N MET A 483 16.64 -13.54 8.11
CA MET A 483 17.96 -13.83 8.72
C MET A 483 17.92 -14.94 9.79
N HIS A 484 16.87 -14.95 10.62
CA HIS A 484 16.68 -15.98 11.64
C HIS A 484 16.34 -17.34 11.04
N VAL A 485 15.64 -17.38 9.90
CA VAL A 485 15.27 -18.63 9.22
C VAL A 485 16.52 -19.25 8.59
N TRP A 486 17.34 -18.47 7.89
CA TRP A 486 18.64 -18.90 7.38
C TRP A 486 19.55 -19.43 8.50
N ARG A 487 19.66 -18.71 9.62
CA ARG A 487 20.42 -19.20 10.78
C ARG A 487 19.87 -20.52 11.32
N ASN A 488 18.56 -20.63 11.50
CA ASN A 488 17.98 -21.87 12.01
C ASN A 488 18.16 -23.05 11.05
N LEU A 489 18.06 -22.83 9.74
CA LEU A 489 18.39 -23.85 8.75
C LEU A 489 19.86 -24.29 8.88
N GLY A 490 20.79 -23.34 9.03
CA GLY A 490 22.21 -23.65 9.26
C GLY A 490 22.46 -24.42 10.56
N LEU A 491 21.80 -24.06 11.66
CA LEU A 491 21.90 -24.79 12.93
C LEU A 491 21.43 -26.25 12.82
N HIS A 492 20.60 -26.57 11.82
CA HIS A 492 20.13 -27.92 11.53
C HIS A 492 20.86 -28.58 10.34
N GLY A 493 22.07 -28.11 10.01
CA GLY A 493 22.95 -28.73 9.02
C GLY A 493 22.85 -28.16 7.60
N GLY A 494 21.90 -27.27 7.33
CA GLY A 494 21.63 -26.74 6.00
C GLY A 494 20.37 -27.36 5.36
N GLY A 495 20.20 -27.17 4.05
CA GLY A 495 19.07 -27.73 3.30
C GLY A 495 18.89 -27.13 1.91
N THR A 496 17.84 -27.57 1.22
CA THR A 496 17.52 -27.15 -0.15
C THR A 496 16.53 -26.00 -0.16
N VAL A 497 16.93 -24.83 -0.68
CA VAL A 497 16.06 -23.66 -0.85
C VAL A 497 16.02 -23.28 -2.32
N LYS A 498 14.82 -23.18 -2.92
CA LYS A 498 14.62 -22.86 -4.35
C LYS A 498 15.52 -23.69 -5.28
N SER A 499 15.55 -25.01 -5.05
CA SER A 499 16.36 -25.99 -5.79
C SER A 499 17.89 -25.87 -5.63
N ARG A 500 18.38 -24.99 -4.76
CA ARG A 500 19.81 -24.90 -4.41
C ARG A 500 20.06 -25.51 -3.04
N GLN A 501 21.06 -26.39 -2.95
CA GLN A 501 21.56 -26.88 -1.67
C GLN A 501 22.42 -25.81 -0.98
N TYR A 502 22.19 -25.64 0.31
CA TYR A 502 22.98 -24.77 1.18
C TYR A 502 23.56 -25.59 2.32
N SER A 503 24.88 -25.53 2.47
CA SER A 503 25.56 -26.04 3.65
C SER A 503 25.25 -25.17 4.89
N GLN A 504 25.52 -25.71 6.08
CA GLN A 504 25.44 -24.95 7.33
C GLN A 504 26.17 -23.60 7.25
N LYS A 505 27.40 -23.59 6.70
CA LYS A 505 28.21 -22.37 6.55
C LYS A 505 27.56 -21.36 5.61
N GLU A 506 27.10 -21.80 4.44
CA GLU A 506 26.43 -20.93 3.47
C GLU A 506 25.13 -20.35 4.03
N CYS A 507 24.39 -21.10 4.84
CA CYS A 507 23.21 -20.59 5.53
C CYS A 507 23.55 -19.42 6.47
N PHE A 508 24.63 -19.52 7.25
CA PHE A 508 25.06 -18.41 8.12
C PHE A 508 25.58 -17.20 7.31
N GLN A 509 26.29 -17.44 6.20
CA GLN A 509 26.70 -16.38 5.28
C GLN A 509 25.48 -15.69 4.65
N LYS A 510 24.43 -16.43 4.30
CA LYS A 510 23.16 -15.88 3.82
C LYS A 510 22.43 -15.07 4.88
N ALA A 511 22.37 -15.56 6.13
CA ALA A 511 21.78 -14.80 7.24
C ALA A 511 22.45 -13.43 7.42
N LEU A 512 23.79 -13.38 7.32
CA LEU A 512 24.57 -12.13 7.39
C LEU A 512 24.46 -11.27 6.13
N GLY A 513 24.19 -11.87 4.98
CA GLY A 513 23.85 -11.14 3.75
C GLY A 513 22.49 -10.46 3.81
N CYS A 514 21.54 -11.01 4.58
CA CYS A 514 20.26 -10.36 4.88
C CYS A 514 20.42 -9.23 5.90
N ASN A 515 21.25 -9.44 6.92
CA ASN A 515 21.55 -8.43 7.94
C ASN A 515 22.97 -8.59 8.49
N ILE A 516 23.85 -7.66 8.12
CA ILE A 516 25.27 -7.70 8.49
C ILE A 516 25.53 -7.40 9.97
N THR A 517 24.58 -6.78 10.69
CA THR A 517 24.70 -6.50 12.13
C THR A 517 24.09 -7.62 12.99
N PHE A 518 23.76 -8.77 12.40
CA PHE A 518 23.13 -9.87 13.11
C PHE A 518 24.15 -10.64 13.98
N ALA A 519 24.20 -10.29 15.27
CA ALA A 519 25.17 -10.83 16.22
C ALA A 519 25.15 -12.36 16.33
N GLU A 520 23.98 -12.98 16.44
CA GLU A 520 23.90 -14.45 16.52
C GLU A 520 24.36 -15.14 15.22
N GLY A 521 24.15 -14.49 14.07
CA GLY A 521 24.63 -14.97 12.77
C GLY A 521 26.15 -15.00 12.70
N TRP A 522 26.79 -13.93 13.18
CA TRP A 522 28.25 -13.88 13.32
C TRP A 522 28.79 -14.95 14.27
N ASN A 523 28.16 -15.12 15.44
CA ASN A 523 28.54 -16.17 16.38
C ASN A 523 28.40 -17.58 15.76
N SER A 524 27.29 -17.83 15.04
CA SER A 524 27.07 -19.09 14.33
C SER A 524 28.08 -19.32 13.19
N LEU A 525 28.45 -18.28 12.43
CA LEU A 525 29.49 -18.39 11.41
C LEU A 525 30.87 -18.69 12.02
N GLY A 526 31.20 -18.06 13.14
CA GLY A 526 32.43 -18.34 13.89
C GLY A 526 32.48 -19.79 14.38
N TYR A 527 31.35 -20.31 14.90
CA TYR A 527 31.23 -21.71 15.34
C TYR A 527 31.64 -22.71 14.26
N VAL A 528 31.34 -22.43 12.99
CA VAL A 528 31.72 -23.29 11.85
C VAL A 528 33.06 -22.93 11.20
N GLY A 529 33.87 -22.12 11.88
CA GLY A 529 35.23 -21.78 11.45
C GLY A 529 35.37 -20.46 10.68
N GLY A 530 34.30 -19.66 10.57
CA GLY A 530 34.30 -18.41 9.81
C GLY A 530 33.82 -18.59 8.36
N GLY A 531 33.88 -17.53 7.55
CA GLY A 531 33.45 -17.55 6.15
C GLY A 531 33.48 -16.21 5.45
N ASN A 532 33.04 -16.23 4.18
CA ASN A 532 32.97 -15.04 3.33
C ASN A 532 31.64 -14.32 3.52
N VAL A 533 31.68 -13.04 3.86
CA VAL A 533 30.48 -12.20 3.97
C VAL A 533 30.72 -10.94 3.16
N HIS A 534 29.89 -10.71 2.14
CA HIS A 534 30.03 -9.62 1.16
C HIS A 534 31.44 -9.51 0.52
N GLY A 535 32.05 -10.65 0.18
CA GLY A 535 33.35 -10.67 -0.49
C GLY A 535 34.55 -10.54 0.45
N LYS A 536 34.34 -10.36 1.76
CA LYS A 536 35.40 -10.38 2.77
C LYS A 536 35.38 -11.68 3.56
N ASP A 537 36.54 -12.31 3.69
CA ASP A 537 36.71 -13.48 4.54
C ASP A 537 36.91 -13.07 6.00
N TYR A 538 36.22 -13.80 6.87
CA TYR A 538 36.32 -13.65 8.31
C TYR A 538 36.71 -15.00 8.91
N SER A 539 37.77 -14.99 9.72
CA SER A 539 38.14 -16.12 10.56
C SER A 539 37.12 -16.35 11.68
N ARG A 540 37.25 -17.49 12.37
CA ARG A 540 36.45 -17.81 13.57
C ARG A 540 36.49 -16.69 14.61
N THR A 541 37.68 -16.22 14.99
CA THR A 541 37.86 -15.20 16.03
C THR A 541 37.28 -13.86 15.59
N GLU A 542 37.50 -13.45 14.34
CA GLU A 542 36.91 -12.21 13.80
C GLU A 542 35.38 -12.27 13.79
N CYS A 543 34.79 -13.43 13.52
CA CYS A 543 33.33 -13.60 13.60
C CYS A 543 32.81 -13.40 15.04
N TYR A 544 33.47 -13.96 16.05
CA TYR A 544 33.06 -13.72 17.46
C TYR A 544 33.24 -12.27 17.88
N VAL A 545 34.33 -11.62 17.45
CA VAL A 545 34.53 -10.18 17.66
C VAL A 545 33.42 -9.38 16.99
N LYS A 546 33.06 -9.67 15.73
CA LYS A 546 31.95 -9.01 15.03
C LYS A 546 30.60 -9.21 15.70
N ALA A 547 30.36 -10.41 16.26
CA ALA A 547 29.18 -10.67 17.06
C ALA A 547 29.11 -9.74 18.27
N LEU A 548 30.23 -9.57 18.99
CA LEU A 548 30.33 -8.73 20.19
C LEU A 548 30.38 -7.21 19.89
N GLU A 549 30.88 -6.83 18.73
CA GLU A 549 30.78 -5.46 18.23
C GLU A 549 29.32 -5.08 17.95
N SER A 550 28.51 -6.05 17.50
CA SER A 550 27.08 -5.86 17.24
C SER A 550 26.24 -5.95 18.51
N ASP A 551 26.51 -6.94 19.37
CA ASP A 551 25.87 -7.14 20.66
C ASP A 551 26.91 -7.58 21.70
N SER A 552 27.36 -6.62 22.52
CA SER A 552 28.37 -6.87 23.55
C SER A 552 27.84 -7.67 24.75
N SER A 553 26.53 -7.92 24.82
CA SER A 553 25.89 -8.73 25.88
C SER A 553 25.75 -10.21 25.50
N LEU A 554 26.17 -10.60 24.28
CA LEU A 554 26.00 -11.96 23.78
C LEU A 554 26.95 -12.95 24.49
N LYS A 555 26.51 -13.51 25.61
CA LYS A 555 27.25 -14.47 26.46
C LYS A 555 27.91 -15.61 25.67
N LEU A 556 27.19 -16.18 24.71
CA LEU A 556 27.70 -17.27 23.86
C LEU A 556 28.91 -16.85 23.02
N ALA A 557 28.94 -15.60 22.52
CA ALA A 557 30.07 -15.10 21.74
C ALA A 557 31.29 -14.83 22.63
N TRP A 558 31.10 -14.34 23.85
CA TRP A 558 32.17 -14.21 24.86
C TRP A 558 32.79 -15.56 25.22
N HIS A 559 31.97 -16.56 25.55
CA HIS A 559 32.43 -17.92 25.83
C HIS A 559 33.17 -18.53 24.63
N ASN A 560 32.68 -18.33 23.41
CA ASN A 560 33.34 -18.83 22.21
C ASN A 560 34.66 -18.11 21.92
N LEU A 561 34.74 -16.81 22.18
CA LEU A 561 35.97 -16.03 22.07
C LEU A 561 37.01 -16.43 23.12
N ALA A 562 36.57 -16.74 24.36
CA ALA A 562 37.43 -17.29 25.41
C ALA A 562 38.10 -18.59 24.96
N LYS A 563 37.34 -19.49 24.31
CA LYS A 563 37.86 -20.73 23.71
C LYS A 563 38.86 -20.50 22.58
N GLN A 564 38.92 -19.31 21.98
CA GLN A 564 39.93 -18.93 20.99
C GLN A 564 41.14 -18.21 21.60
N GLY A 565 41.21 -18.06 22.92
CA GLY A 565 42.32 -17.39 23.60
C GLY A 565 42.08 -15.90 23.91
N GLY A 566 40.88 -15.38 23.61
CA GLY A 566 40.57 -13.94 23.76
C GLY A 566 40.54 -13.20 22.43
N GLY A 567 40.47 -11.87 22.48
CA GLY A 567 40.40 -11.03 21.28
C GLY A 567 40.29 -9.53 21.59
N VAL A 568 40.31 -8.71 20.53
CA VAL A 568 40.13 -7.26 20.65
C VAL A 568 38.71 -6.91 20.24
N VAL A 569 37.90 -6.46 21.20
CA VAL A 569 36.50 -6.06 20.97
C VAL A 569 36.39 -4.55 21.17
N ARG A 570 35.98 -3.82 20.13
CA ARG A 570 35.87 -2.34 20.13
C ARG A 570 37.14 -1.64 20.64
N GLY A 571 38.31 -2.15 20.24
CA GLY A 571 39.62 -1.57 20.59
C GLY A 571 40.15 -1.96 21.98
N ARG A 572 39.38 -2.67 22.81
CA ARG A 572 39.88 -3.24 24.08
C ARG A 572 40.29 -4.69 23.90
N SER A 573 41.49 -5.02 24.34
CA SER A 573 41.96 -6.42 24.41
C SER A 573 41.32 -7.12 25.61
N TYR A 574 40.85 -8.34 25.38
CA TYR A 574 40.32 -9.25 26.39
C TYR A 574 41.09 -10.56 26.30
N SER A 575 41.65 -10.99 27.42
CA SER A 575 42.22 -12.32 27.59
C SER A 575 41.13 -13.41 27.62
N ALA A 576 41.52 -14.67 27.47
CA ALA A 576 40.58 -15.79 27.59
C ALA A 576 39.80 -15.78 28.92
N ALA A 577 40.47 -15.45 30.04
CA ALA A 577 39.85 -15.42 31.36
C ALA A 577 38.83 -14.29 31.50
N GLU A 578 39.14 -13.09 30.99
CA GLU A 578 38.20 -11.96 30.99
C GLU A 578 36.98 -12.23 30.09
N CYS A 579 37.19 -12.87 28.93
CA CYS A 579 36.08 -13.32 28.08
C CYS A 579 35.18 -14.34 28.78
N GLU A 580 35.77 -15.29 29.52
CA GLU A 580 35.02 -16.29 30.28
C GLU A 580 34.18 -15.65 31.41
N GLU A 581 34.74 -14.65 32.11
CA GLU A 581 34.01 -13.85 33.10
C GLU A 581 32.84 -13.10 32.46
N LYS A 582 33.08 -12.42 31.33
CA LYS A 582 32.04 -11.73 30.56
C LYS A 582 30.93 -12.63 30.03
N SER A 583 31.20 -13.93 29.86
CA SER A 583 30.17 -14.88 29.43
C SER A 583 29.16 -15.24 30.54
N LYS A 584 29.48 -14.89 31.80
CA LYS A 584 28.66 -15.21 32.99
C LYS A 584 27.81 -14.02 33.42
N GLU A 585 28.33 -12.80 33.31
CA GLU A 585 27.57 -11.54 33.40
C GLU A 585 26.35 -11.55 32.49
#